data_AF-A0A545T3C6-F1
#
_entry.id   AF-A0A545T3C6-F1
#
_cell.length_a   1.000
_cell.length_b   1.000
_cell.length_c   1.000
_cell.angle_alpha   90.00
_cell.angle_beta   90.00
_cell.angle_gamma   90.00
#
_symmetry.space_group_name_H-M   'P 1'
#
loop_
_entity.id
_entity.type
_entity.pdbx_description
1 polymer ?
#
loop_
_entity_poly.entity_id
_entity_poly.type
_entity_poly.pdbx_seq_one_letter_code
_entity_poly.pdbx_strand_id
1 'polypeptide(L)'
;MPEAPVPEPETPPPSRPILPGQAPPAVESSALRSVIDSCWDHYRAGRWDDAIATAERGLRIERRSAELYLVLARAYSAMDERDQAQAFARQGLRYSDHAPAAVGAQLRSVLGAGANIAR
;
A
#
# COMPACT_ATOMS: atom_id res chain seq x y z
N MET A 1 14.17 -18.72 -57.33
CA MET A 1 14.07 -18.04 -56.02
C MET A 1 13.04 -16.93 -56.18
N PRO A 2 12.00 -16.84 -55.33
CA PRO A 2 12.11 -16.33 -53.94
C PRO A 2 11.30 -17.17 -52.92
N GLU A 3 11.87 -17.50 -51.76
CA GLU A 3 11.77 -16.82 -50.45
C GLU A 3 10.45 -17.06 -49.71
N ALA A 4 10.53 -17.79 -48.59
CA ALA A 4 9.40 -18.08 -47.70
C ALA A 4 9.06 -16.85 -46.85
N PRO A 5 7.77 -16.58 -46.55
CA PRO A 5 7.44 -15.70 -45.43
C PRO A 5 7.58 -16.51 -44.13
N VAL A 6 8.64 -16.20 -43.38
CA VAL A 6 8.78 -16.54 -41.96
C VAL A 6 7.65 -15.83 -41.20
N PRO A 7 6.92 -16.47 -40.27
CA PRO A 7 6.01 -15.74 -39.40
C PRO A 7 6.82 -14.80 -38.51
N GLU A 8 6.62 -13.49 -38.66
CA GLU A 8 7.21 -12.49 -37.78
C GLU A 8 6.76 -12.75 -36.33
N PRO A 9 7.68 -12.79 -35.35
CA PRO A 9 7.28 -12.83 -33.95
C PRO A 9 6.54 -11.53 -33.63
N GLU A 10 5.29 -11.63 -33.18
CA GLU A 10 4.52 -10.48 -32.70
C GLU A 10 5.36 -9.72 -31.67
N THR A 11 5.82 -8.54 -32.06
CA THR A 11 6.51 -7.62 -31.17
C THR A 11 5.57 -7.30 -30.00
N PRO A 12 5.99 -7.45 -28.73
CA PRO A 12 5.18 -6.98 -27.61
C PRO A 12 4.87 -5.50 -27.81
N PRO A 13 3.66 -5.03 -27.45
CA PRO A 13 3.27 -3.65 -27.67
C PRO A 13 4.28 -2.71 -27.02
N PRO A 14 4.56 -1.54 -27.64
CA PRO A 14 5.59 -0.63 -27.16
C PRO A 14 5.26 -0.20 -25.74
N SER A 15 6.15 -0.52 -24.80
CA SER A 15 6.22 0.11 -23.48
C SER A 15 6.27 1.62 -23.70
N ARG A 16 5.14 2.29 -23.51
CA ARG A 16 5.05 3.74 -23.64
C ARG A 16 6.10 4.37 -22.71
N PRO A 17 7.00 5.22 -23.21
CA PRO A 17 7.89 5.97 -22.35
C PRO A 17 7.04 6.90 -21.49
N ILE A 18 6.98 6.65 -20.18
CA ILE A 18 6.40 7.60 -19.24
C ILE A 18 7.40 8.76 -19.16
N LEU A 19 7.05 9.90 -19.74
CA LEU A 19 7.85 11.12 -19.64
C LEU A 19 7.93 11.55 -18.17
N PRO A 20 9.11 11.86 -17.63
CA PRO A 20 9.24 12.37 -16.27
C PRO A 20 8.75 13.82 -16.23
N GLY A 21 7.48 14.01 -15.89
CA GLY A 21 6.90 15.34 -15.73
C GLY A 21 5.37 15.32 -15.78
N GLN A 22 4.76 15.19 -14.61
CA GLN A 22 3.31 15.32 -14.36
C GLN A 22 2.44 14.20 -14.94
N ALA A 23 2.34 13.10 -14.19
CA ALA A 23 1.09 12.37 -14.17
C ALA A 23 0.01 13.29 -13.55
N PRO A 24 -1.19 13.40 -14.13
CA PRO A 24 -2.26 14.17 -13.51
C PRO A 24 -2.62 13.53 -12.16
N PRO A 25 -2.98 14.32 -11.13
CA PRO A 25 -3.24 13.84 -9.77
C PRO A 25 -4.34 12.76 -9.70
N ALA A 26 -5.19 12.69 -10.72
CA ALA A 26 -6.24 11.68 -10.87
C ALA A 26 -5.69 10.26 -11.13
N VAL A 27 -4.61 10.10 -11.90
CA VAL A 27 -4.02 8.78 -12.17
C VAL A 27 -3.28 8.28 -10.93
N GLU A 28 -2.57 9.19 -10.25
CA GLU A 28 -1.90 8.90 -8.98
C GLU A 28 -2.91 8.47 -7.91
N SER A 29 -4.08 9.10 -7.85
CA SER A 29 -5.17 8.71 -6.95
C SER A 29 -5.73 7.33 -7.28
N SER A 30 -5.89 6.99 -8.57
CA SER A 30 -6.36 5.67 -8.99
C SER A 30 -5.33 4.56 -8.75
N ALA A 31 -4.06 4.83 -8.99
CA ALA A 31 -2.96 3.92 -8.72
C ALA A 31 -2.78 3.71 -7.21
N LEU A 32 -2.87 4.78 -6.41
CA LEU A 32 -2.84 4.69 -4.95
C LEU A 32 -3.98 3.83 -4.43
N ARG A 33 -5.20 3.98 -4.98
CA ARG A 33 -6.34 3.15 -4.61
C ARG A 33 -6.08 1.67 -4.89
N SER A 34 -5.59 1.34 -6.08
CA SER A 34 -5.22 -0.04 -6.44
C SER A 34 -4.11 -0.60 -5.54
N VAL A 35 -3.13 0.22 -5.15
CA VAL A 35 -2.09 -0.18 -4.21
C VAL A 35 -2.68 -0.47 -2.83
N ILE A 36 -3.56 0.38 -2.32
CA ILE A 36 -4.25 0.18 -1.03
C ILE A 36 -5.07 -1.12 -1.06
N ASP A 37 -5.84 -1.36 -2.12
CA ASP A 37 -6.63 -2.58 -2.26
C ASP A 37 -5.73 -3.83 -2.25
N SER A 38 -4.61 -3.78 -2.98
CA SER A 38 -3.61 -4.86 -2.99
C SER A 38 -3.00 -5.10 -1.60
N CYS A 39 -2.69 -4.03 -0.84
CA CYS A 39 -2.19 -4.15 0.53
C CYS A 39 -3.17 -4.92 1.42
N TRP A 40 -4.46 -4.59 1.34
CA TRP A 40 -5.50 -5.28 2.09
C TRP A 40 -5.73 -6.72 1.61
N ASP A 41 -5.56 -7.01 0.33
CA ASP A 41 -5.59 -8.38 -0.20
C ASP A 41 -4.46 -9.24 0.36
N HIS A 42 -3.22 -8.72 0.35
CA HIS A 42 -2.09 -9.41 0.98
C HIS A 42 -2.29 -9.62 2.48
N TYR A 43 -2.78 -8.61 3.20
CA TYR A 43 -3.12 -8.72 4.61
C TYR A 43 -4.18 -9.81 4.85
N ARG A 44 -5.31 -9.77 4.14
CA ARG A 44 -6.38 -10.78 4.32
C ARG A 44 -5.93 -12.20 3.97
N ALA A 45 -4.95 -12.34 3.08
CA ALA A 45 -4.33 -13.62 2.74
C ALA A 45 -3.27 -14.10 3.75
N GLY A 46 -3.01 -13.36 4.83
CA GLY A 46 -1.97 -13.68 5.81
C GLY A 46 -0.55 -13.43 5.33
N ARG A 47 -0.38 -12.76 4.19
CA ARG A 47 0.92 -12.41 3.60
C ARG A 47 1.37 -11.06 4.13
N TRP A 48 1.77 -11.03 5.39
CA TRP A 48 2.08 -9.79 6.11
C TRP A 48 3.26 -9.04 5.48
N ASP A 49 4.34 -9.75 5.12
CA ASP A 49 5.52 -9.17 4.48
C ASP A 49 5.18 -8.50 3.13
N ASP A 50 4.35 -9.15 2.31
CA ASP A 50 3.90 -8.57 1.03
C ASP A 50 3.02 -7.34 1.23
N ALA A 51 2.16 -7.35 2.26
CA ALA A 51 1.33 -6.22 2.62
C ALA A 51 2.20 -5.03 3.05
N ILE A 52 3.24 -5.29 3.85
CA ILE A 52 4.23 -4.29 4.29
C ILE A 52 4.97 -3.71 3.07
N ALA A 53 5.59 -4.56 2.26
CA ALA A 53 6.34 -4.13 1.09
C ALA A 53 5.49 -3.33 0.10
N THR A 54 4.22 -3.71 -0.07
CA THR A 54 3.27 -2.99 -0.93
C THR A 54 2.84 -1.66 -0.33
N ALA A 55 2.61 -1.61 0.99
CA ALA A 55 2.26 -0.38 1.69
C ALA A 55 3.43 0.63 1.69
N GLU A 56 4.66 0.18 1.89
CA GLU A 56 5.86 1.02 1.79
C GLU A 56 6.05 1.60 0.38
N ARG A 57 5.81 0.79 -0.67
CA ARG A 57 5.79 1.30 -2.05
C ARG A 57 4.69 2.34 -2.24
N GLY A 58 3.50 2.11 -1.69
CA GLY A 58 2.42 3.08 -1.69
C GLY A 58 2.80 4.40 -1.02
N LEU A 59 3.54 4.35 0.09
CA LEU A 59 4.01 5.56 0.79
C LEU A 59 5.06 6.34 -0.02
N ARG A 60 5.72 5.72 -1.01
CA ARG A 60 6.58 6.44 -1.97
C ARG A 60 5.76 7.28 -2.96
N ILE A 61 4.52 6.87 -3.22
CA ILE A 61 3.55 7.61 -4.05
C ILE A 61 2.90 8.69 -3.18
N GLU A 62 2.27 8.29 -2.07
CA GLU A 62 1.57 9.21 -1.16
C GLU A 62 2.05 9.06 0.29
N ARG A 63 3.01 9.91 0.67
CA ARG A 63 3.67 9.84 1.99
C ARG A 63 2.75 10.09 3.19
N ARG A 64 1.60 10.73 2.94
CA ARG A 64 0.63 11.16 3.96
C ARG A 64 -0.63 10.29 3.97
N SER A 65 -0.59 9.10 3.40
CA SER A 65 -1.74 8.19 3.43
C SER A 65 -1.89 7.50 4.79
N ALA A 66 -2.86 7.94 5.59
CA ALA A 66 -3.22 7.29 6.86
C ALA A 66 -3.63 5.82 6.68
N GLU A 67 -4.22 5.47 5.54
CA GLU A 67 -4.68 4.11 5.25
C GLU A 67 -3.51 3.15 5.01
N LEU A 68 -2.43 3.60 4.35
CA LEU A 68 -1.22 2.80 4.19
C LEU A 68 -0.50 2.57 5.54
N TYR A 69 -0.44 3.58 6.40
CA TYR A 69 0.07 3.40 7.77
C TYR A 69 -0.79 2.45 8.60
N LEU A 70 -2.10 2.43 8.39
CA LEU A 70 -2.99 1.48 9.05
C LEU A 70 -2.72 0.04 8.61
N VAL A 71 -2.44 -0.20 7.33
CA VAL A 71 -2.06 -1.55 6.87
C VAL A 71 -0.76 -1.99 7.53
N LEU A 72 0.28 -1.14 7.55
CA LEU A 72 1.54 -1.44 8.24
C LEU A 72 1.29 -1.78 9.71
N ALA A 73 0.54 -0.92 10.41
CA ALA A 73 0.23 -1.13 11.81
C ALA A 73 -0.47 -2.46 12.08
N ARG A 74 -1.42 -2.85 11.22
CA ARG A 74 -2.12 -4.14 11.34
C ARG A 74 -1.25 -5.33 10.97
N ALA A 75 -0.44 -5.23 9.93
CA ALA A 75 0.46 -6.29 9.50
C ALA A 75 1.47 -6.60 10.61
N TYR A 76 2.14 -5.59 11.17
CA TYR A 76 3.03 -5.77 12.31
C TYR A 76 2.32 -6.29 13.55
N SER A 77 1.09 -5.83 13.81
CA SER A 77 0.30 -6.37 14.93
C SER A 77 -0.04 -7.86 14.74
N ALA A 78 -0.26 -8.32 13.50
CA ALA A 78 -0.52 -9.72 13.20
C ALA A 78 0.74 -10.59 13.31
N MET A 79 1.92 -10.00 13.19
CA MET A 79 3.23 -10.63 13.41
C MET A 79 3.69 -10.57 14.87
N ASP A 80 2.84 -10.09 15.78
CA ASP A 80 3.15 -9.82 17.20
C ASP A 80 4.27 -8.76 17.42
N GLU A 81 4.63 -8.00 16.38
CA GLU A 81 5.59 -6.90 16.45
C GLU A 81 4.91 -5.60 16.95
N ARG A 82 4.51 -5.62 18.22
CA ARG A 82 3.65 -4.58 18.81
C ARG A 82 4.27 -3.19 18.80
N ASP A 83 5.57 -3.07 19.02
CA ASP A 83 6.25 -1.76 19.03
C ASP A 83 6.19 -1.08 17.66
N GLN A 84 6.44 -1.85 16.59
CA GLN A 84 6.34 -1.36 15.22
C GLN A 84 4.90 -1.03 14.87
N ALA A 85 3.96 -1.91 15.22
CA ALA A 85 2.53 -1.68 15.03
C ALA A 85 2.07 -0.34 15.64
N GLN A 86 2.49 -0.06 16.88
CA GLN A 86 2.16 1.19 17.55
C GLN A 86 2.86 2.40 16.93
N ALA A 87 4.12 2.27 16.51
CA ALA A 87 4.85 3.34 15.85
C ALA A 87 4.13 3.78 14.55
N PHE A 88 3.79 2.83 13.69
CA PHE A 88 3.06 3.11 12.45
C PHE A 88 1.64 3.60 12.71
N ALA A 89 0.94 3.07 13.72
CA ALA A 89 -0.38 3.56 14.08
C ALA A 89 -0.36 5.04 14.52
N ARG A 90 0.62 5.44 15.34
CA ARG A 90 0.83 6.84 15.74
C ARG A 90 1.14 7.73 14.54
N GLN A 91 1.95 7.24 13.61
CA GLN A 91 2.29 7.98 12.39
C GLN A 91 1.07 8.17 11.49
N GLY A 92 0.27 7.12 11.28
CA GLY A 92 -0.98 7.21 10.52
C GLY A 92 -1.98 8.19 11.12
N LEU A 93 -2.07 8.27 12.45
CA LEU A 93 -2.97 9.21 13.12
C LEU A 93 -2.63 10.67 12.83
N ARG A 94 -1.35 11.01 12.63
CA ARG A 94 -0.93 12.37 12.23
C ARG A 94 -1.48 12.80 10.88
N TYR A 95 -1.93 11.86 10.05
CA TYR A 95 -2.50 12.11 8.73
C TYR A 95 -3.99 11.75 8.64
N SER A 96 -4.61 11.36 9.76
CA SER A 96 -5.99 10.88 9.78
C SER A 96 -7.03 11.97 9.54
N ASP A 97 -6.67 13.25 9.67
CA ASP A 97 -7.57 14.40 9.43
C ASP A 97 -8.09 14.45 7.98
N HIS A 98 -7.31 13.91 7.03
CA HIS A 98 -7.69 13.84 5.62
C HIS A 98 -8.18 12.45 5.20
N ALA A 99 -8.34 11.52 6.15
CA ALA A 99 -8.78 10.15 5.90
C ALA A 99 -10.22 9.95 6.39
N PRO A 100 -10.92 8.90 5.93
CA PRO A 100 -12.21 8.53 6.50
C PRO A 100 -12.10 8.33 8.02
N ALA A 101 -13.08 8.80 8.78
CA ALA A 101 -13.07 8.72 10.25
C ALA A 101 -12.83 7.29 10.78
N ALA A 102 -13.29 6.28 10.02
CA ALA A 102 -13.05 4.87 10.30
C ALA A 102 -11.55 4.51 10.36
N VAL A 103 -10.70 5.09 9.50
CA VAL A 103 -9.24 4.85 9.50
C VAL A 103 -8.62 5.32 10.81
N GLY A 104 -8.95 6.54 11.25
CA GLY A 104 -8.50 7.06 12.54
C GLY A 104 -8.95 6.20 13.72
N ALA A 105 -10.20 5.73 13.72
CA ALA A 105 -10.69 4.82 14.75
C ALA A 105 -9.93 3.48 14.78
N GLN A 106 -9.65 2.90 13.61
CA GLN A 106 -8.90 1.65 13.49
C GLN A 106 -7.44 1.80 13.93
N LEU A 107 -6.79 2.91 13.61
CA LEU A 107 -5.44 3.22 14.09
C LEU A 107 -5.40 3.33 15.63
N ARG A 108 -6.38 4.00 16.25
CA ARG A 108 -6.49 4.05 17.72
C ARG A 108 -6.73 2.66 18.32
N SER A 109 -7.48 1.80 17.64
CA SER A 109 -7.70 0.41 18.07
C SER A 109 -6.40 -0.39 18.12
N VAL A 110 -5.49 -0.22 17.15
CA VAL A 110 -4.15 -0.87 17.19
C VAL A 110 -3.34 -0.42 18.40
N LEU A 111 -3.43 0.87 18.77
CA LEU A 111 -2.77 1.38 19.98
C LEU A 111 -3.37 0.82 21.27
N GLY A 112 -4.69 0.63 21.31
CA GLY A 112 -5.39 0.08 22.48
C GLY A 112 -5.19 -1.42 22.68
N ALA A 113 -4.94 -2.18 21.60
CA ALA A 113 -4.76 -3.63 21.66
C ALA A 113 -3.52 -4.06 22.47
N GLY A 114 -2.47 -3.22 22.52
CA GLY A 114 -1.26 -3.47 23.32
C GLY A 114 -1.36 -3.06 24.79
N ALA A 115 -2.35 -2.26 25.18
CA ALA A 115 -2.47 -1.73 26.54
C ALA A 115 -3.11 -2.71 27.55
N ASN A 116 -3.66 -3.83 27.07
CA ASN A 116 -4.52 -4.71 27.87
C ASN A 116 -3.78 -5.87 28.57
N ILE A 117 -2.45 -5.79 28.72
CA ILE A 117 -1.62 -6.90 29.25
C ILE A 117 -0.83 -6.50 30.51
N ALA A 118 -1.11 -5.32 31.06
CA ALA A 118 -0.42 -4.77 32.23
C ALA A 118 -1.37 -4.51 33.41
N ARG A 119 -2.41 -5.33 33.62
CA ARG A 119 -3.27 -5.20 34.79
C ARG A 119 -3.70 -6.52 35.38
#